data_AF-A0A7R9W7F5-F1
#
_entry.id   AF-A0A7R9W7F5-F1
#
_cell.length_a   1.000
_cell.length_b   1.000
_cell.length_c   1.000
_cell.angle_alpha   90.00
_cell.angle_beta   90.00
_cell.angle_gamma   90.00
#
_symmetry.space_group_name_H-M   'P 1'
#
loop_
_entity.id
_entity.type
_entity.pdbx_description
1 polymer ?
#
loop_
_entity_poly.entity_id
_entity_poly.type
_entity_poly.pdbx_seq_one_letter_code
_entity_poly.pdbx_strand_id
1 'polypeptide(L)'
;AKACIASLTTEPGDDRAALRRRRRLGGQDNDTYYFSSYSASHIHETMLRDVVRTESYRRAILDNAEALFRDKVVLDVGCGTGVLSIFAARAGARKVVAVDASDVIK
;
A
#
# COMPACT_ATOMS: atom_id res chain seq x y z
N ALA A 1 0.74 3.69 8.10
CA ALA A 1 -0.28 3.72 7.03
C ALA A 1 -1.19 4.95 7.23
N LYS A 2 -1.18 5.91 6.28
CA LYS A 2 -2.15 7.00 6.24
C LYS A 2 -3.39 6.50 5.47
N ALA A 3 -4.51 6.34 6.16
CA ALA A 3 -5.82 6.20 5.53
C ALA A 3 -6.62 7.47 5.84
N CYS A 4 -6.87 8.31 4.84
CA CYS A 4 -7.67 9.52 5.01
C CYS A 4 -9.17 9.19 5.01
N ILE A 5 -9.75 9.04 6.19
CA ILE A 5 -11.20 9.15 6.42
C ILE A 5 -11.40 10.09 7.59
N ALA A 6 -12.00 11.26 7.35
CA ALA A 6 -12.27 12.26 8.37
C ALA A 6 -13.75 12.20 8.79
N SER A 7 -14.01 12.13 10.10
CA SER A 7 -15.32 12.34 10.70
C SER A 7 -15.12 12.75 12.17
N LEU A 8 -15.73 13.86 12.60
CA LEU A 8 -15.57 14.46 13.92
C LEU A 8 -16.79 14.15 14.81
N THR A 9 -16.57 13.61 16.02
CA THR A 9 -17.42 13.80 17.23
C THR A 9 -16.67 13.36 18.49
N THR A 10 -17.03 13.96 19.63
CA THR A 10 -16.52 13.74 21.00
C THR A 10 -17.73 13.58 21.93
N GLU A 11 -17.72 12.98 23.14
CA GLU A 11 -16.78 12.21 23.99
C GLU A 11 -17.73 11.43 24.99
N PRO A 12 -17.39 10.92 26.22
CA PRO A 12 -16.13 10.93 26.95
C PRO A 12 -15.63 9.56 27.49
N GLY A 13 -14.35 9.56 27.88
CA GLY A 13 -13.90 9.17 29.22
C GLY A 13 -14.20 7.76 29.77
N ASP A 14 -13.35 6.77 29.41
CA ASP A 14 -13.01 5.64 30.29
C ASP A 14 -11.62 5.05 29.90
N ASP A 15 -10.90 4.46 30.87
CA ASP A 15 -9.50 3.99 31.05
C ASP A 15 -8.55 3.62 29.87
N ARG A 16 -8.99 3.74 28.62
CA ARG A 16 -8.23 3.46 27.39
C ARG A 16 -6.99 4.34 27.21
N ALA A 17 -6.90 5.49 27.87
CA ALA A 17 -5.77 6.41 27.77
C ALA A 17 -4.46 5.80 28.28
N ALA A 18 -4.48 5.03 29.39
CA ALA A 18 -3.30 4.36 29.93
C ALA A 18 -2.81 3.22 29.01
N LEU A 19 -3.75 2.43 28.48
CA LEU A 19 -3.46 1.35 27.53
C LEU A 19 -2.91 1.89 26.19
N ARG A 20 -3.43 3.03 25.72
CA ARG A 20 -2.91 3.75 24.53
C ARG A 20 -1.50 4.30 24.76
N ARG A 21 -1.16 4.77 25.97
CA ARG A 21 0.23 5.17 26.30
C ARG A 21 1.18 3.99 26.29
N ARG A 22 0.80 2.83 26.87
CA ARG A 22 1.64 1.61 26.81
C ARG A 22 1.86 1.10 25.38
N ARG A 23 0.85 1.17 24.50
CA ARG A 23 1.03 0.86 23.06
C ARG A 23 1.91 1.85 22.29
N ARG A 24 2.15 3.06 22.80
CA ARG A 24 3.04 4.05 22.16
C ARG A 24 4.53 3.91 22.53
N LEU A 25 4.88 2.99 23.43
CA LEU A 25 6.25 2.82 23.94
C LEU A 25 6.79 1.39 23.74
N GLY A 26 6.14 0.59 22.88
CA GLY A 26 6.37 -0.85 22.72
C GLY A 26 6.47 -1.30 21.27
N GLY A 27 7.39 -0.71 20.52
CA GLY A 27 7.75 -1.05 19.14
C GLY A 27 8.91 -0.17 18.70
N GLN A 28 10.00 -0.76 18.23
CA GLN A 28 11.22 -0.02 17.87
C GLN A 28 10.99 0.83 16.61
N ASP A 29 11.72 1.95 16.48
CA ASP A 29 11.62 2.95 15.39
C ASP A 29 12.10 2.46 13.99
N ASN A 30 12.03 1.16 13.74
CA ASN A 30 12.47 0.52 12.51
C ASN A 30 11.51 0.80 11.34
N ASP A 31 10.20 0.83 11.62
CA ASP A 31 9.16 1.08 10.61
C ASP A 31 9.34 2.44 9.93
N THR A 32 9.69 3.48 10.70
CA THR A 32 9.94 4.83 10.19
C THR A 32 11.10 4.83 9.19
N TYR A 33 12.22 4.19 9.57
CA TYR A 33 13.39 4.06 8.71
C TYR A 33 13.07 3.26 7.44
N TYR A 34 12.39 2.12 7.59
CA TYR A 34 11.97 1.27 6.48
C TYR A 34 11.12 2.03 5.45
N PHE A 35 10.02 2.69 5.88
CA PHE A 35 9.18 3.46 4.96
C PHE A 35 9.92 4.67 4.38
N SER A 36 10.83 5.31 5.12
CA SER A 36 11.65 6.41 4.58
C SER A 36 12.54 5.97 3.42
N SER A 37 13.06 4.73 3.45
CA SER A 37 13.90 4.20 2.38
C SER A 37 13.11 4.10 1.05
N TYR A 38 11.84 3.68 1.10
CA TYR A 38 10.98 3.61 -0.08
C TYR A 38 10.43 4.98 -0.54
N SER A 39 10.67 6.08 0.16
CA SER A 39 10.22 7.41 -0.27
C SER A 39 11.02 7.99 -1.44
N ALA A 40 12.17 7.40 -1.81
CA ALA A 40 13.06 7.90 -2.85
C ALA A 40 12.83 7.21 -4.22
N SER A 41 12.69 8.00 -5.28
CA SER A 41 12.38 7.52 -6.64
C SER A 41 13.39 6.51 -7.21
N HIS A 42 14.68 6.62 -6.87
CA HIS A 42 15.74 5.74 -7.39
C HIS A 42 15.56 4.25 -7.00
N ILE A 43 14.97 3.95 -5.84
CA ILE A 43 14.69 2.58 -5.40
C ILE A 43 13.54 1.99 -6.22
N HIS A 44 12.51 2.80 -6.52
CA HIS A 44 11.44 2.39 -7.43
C HIS A 44 11.92 2.23 -8.87
N GLU A 45 12.84 3.09 -9.34
CA GLU A 45 13.47 2.92 -10.65
C GLU A 45 14.25 1.60 -10.73
N THR A 46 15.04 1.28 -9.71
CA THR A 46 15.74 -0.02 -9.62
C THR A 46 14.77 -1.19 -9.68
N MET A 47 13.67 -1.14 -8.91
CA MET A 47 12.64 -2.16 -8.94
C MET A 47 11.94 -2.27 -10.30
N LEU A 48 11.64 -1.15 -10.97
CA LEU A 48 10.99 -1.13 -12.29
C LEU A 48 11.91 -1.61 -13.42
N ARG A 49 13.22 -1.37 -13.30
CA ARG A 49 14.25 -1.86 -14.23
C ARG A 49 14.53 -3.36 -14.08
N ASP A 50 14.18 -3.97 -12.94
CA ASP A 50 14.15 -5.42 -12.81
C ASP A 50 13.02 -6.01 -13.69
N VAL A 51 13.42 -6.47 -14.87
CA VAL A 51 12.54 -7.08 -15.87
C VAL A 51 11.96 -8.41 -15.37
N VAL A 52 12.76 -9.23 -14.67
CA VAL A 52 12.31 -10.56 -14.21
C VAL A 52 11.21 -10.38 -13.18
N ARG A 53 11.42 -9.52 -12.18
CA ARG A 53 10.41 -9.16 -11.18
C ARG A 53 9.17 -8.57 -11.83
N THR A 54 9.34 -7.52 -12.64
CA THR A 54 8.21 -6.73 -13.15
C THR A 54 7.36 -7.51 -14.15
N GLU A 55 7.97 -8.27 -15.06
CA GLU A 55 7.24 -9.10 -16.04
C GLU A 55 6.59 -10.34 -15.39
N SER A 56 7.20 -10.92 -14.34
CA SER A 56 6.56 -12.04 -13.60
C SER A 56 5.25 -11.61 -12.95
N TYR A 57 5.22 -10.45 -12.29
CA TYR A 57 3.97 -9.88 -11.77
C TYR A 57 2.99 -9.52 -12.88
N ARG A 58 3.47 -8.93 -13.98
CA ARG A 58 2.63 -8.56 -15.12
C ARG A 58 1.91 -9.78 -15.71
N ARG A 59 2.62 -10.88 -15.93
CA ARG A 59 2.06 -12.15 -16.42
C ARG A 59 1.08 -12.77 -15.43
N ALA A 60 1.48 -12.91 -14.16
CA ALA A 60 0.62 -13.45 -13.11
C ALA A 60 -0.74 -12.73 -13.03
N ILE A 61 -0.76 -11.41 -13.25
CA ILE A 61 -1.98 -10.61 -13.28
C ILE A 61 -2.74 -10.74 -14.62
N LEU A 62 -2.09 -10.48 -15.75
CA LEU A 62 -2.76 -10.39 -17.06
C LEU A 62 -3.19 -11.77 -17.59
N ASP A 63 -2.40 -12.81 -17.40
CA ASP A 63 -2.70 -14.16 -17.90
C ASP A 63 -3.88 -14.80 -17.12
N ASN A 64 -4.20 -14.26 -15.93
CA ASN A 64 -5.34 -14.65 -15.10
C ASN A 64 -6.48 -13.60 -15.09
N ALA A 65 -6.45 -12.63 -16.00
CA ALA A 65 -7.35 -11.46 -15.98
C ALA A 65 -8.84 -11.84 -15.86
N GLU A 66 -9.32 -12.70 -16.76
CA GLU A 66 -10.73 -13.13 -16.80
C GLU A 66 -11.19 -13.84 -15.52
N ALA A 67 -10.35 -14.72 -14.98
CA ALA A 67 -10.70 -15.55 -13.82
C ALA A 67 -10.63 -14.79 -12.50
N LEU A 68 -9.59 -13.95 -12.31
CA LEU A 68 -9.23 -13.39 -11.01
C LEU A 68 -9.38 -11.87 -10.88
N PHE A 69 -9.39 -11.11 -11.98
CA PHE A 69 -9.33 -9.65 -11.93
C PHE A 69 -10.56 -8.96 -12.52
N ARG A 70 -11.15 -9.49 -13.61
CA ARG A 70 -12.32 -8.88 -14.26
C ARG A 70 -13.46 -8.67 -13.27
N ASP A 71 -13.94 -7.43 -13.22
CA ASP A 71 -15.00 -6.96 -12.34
C ASP A 71 -14.78 -7.27 -10.84
N LYS A 72 -13.51 -7.35 -10.40
CA LYS A 72 -13.17 -7.45 -8.97
C LYS A 72 -12.79 -6.09 -8.37
N VAL A 73 -12.79 -6.03 -7.04
CA VAL A 73 -12.14 -4.96 -6.28
C VAL A 73 -10.80 -5.51 -5.80
N VAL A 74 -9.71 -4.84 -6.15
CA VAL A 74 -8.34 -5.26 -5.84
C VAL A 74 -7.73 -4.31 -4.81
N LEU A 75 -6.92 -4.85 -3.90
CA LEU A 75 -6.11 -4.08 -2.94
C LEU A 75 -4.63 -4.31 -3.26
N ASP A 76 -3.89 -3.25 -3.57
CA ASP A 76 -2.46 -3.26 -3.82
C ASP A 76 -1.75 -2.67 -2.60
N VAL A 77 -0.96 -3.49 -1.89
CA VAL A 77 -0.37 -3.17 -0.57
C VAL A 77 1.13 -2.92 -0.72
N GLY A 78 1.57 -1.71 -0.41
CA GLY A 78 2.93 -1.26 -0.75
C GLY A 78 3.03 -0.97 -2.24
N CYS A 79 2.03 -0.28 -2.79
CA CYS A 79 1.88 -0.10 -4.23
C CYS A 79 3.02 0.72 -4.88
N GLY A 80 3.78 1.49 -4.10
CA GLY A 80 4.91 2.31 -4.56
C GLY A 80 4.51 3.27 -5.68
N THR A 81 5.07 3.07 -6.86
CA THR A 81 4.73 3.82 -8.08
C THR A 81 3.40 3.41 -8.74
N GLY A 82 2.68 2.43 -8.17
CA GLY A 82 1.37 1.97 -8.66
C GLY A 82 1.43 1.03 -9.88
N VAL A 83 2.61 0.51 -10.25
CA VAL A 83 2.77 -0.33 -11.45
C VAL A 83 1.89 -1.60 -11.41
N LEU A 84 1.75 -2.24 -10.25
CA LEU A 84 0.91 -3.42 -10.07
C LEU A 84 -0.58 -3.05 -10.11
N SER A 85 -0.96 -1.94 -9.49
CA SER A 85 -2.30 -1.35 -9.62
C SER A 85 -2.68 -1.08 -11.08
N ILE A 86 -1.75 -0.60 -11.92
CA ILE A 86 -1.99 -0.39 -13.36
C ILE A 86 -2.20 -1.74 -14.08
N PHE A 87 -1.45 -2.78 -13.73
CA PHE A 87 -1.67 -4.12 -14.30
C PHE A 87 -3.03 -4.69 -13.89
N ALA A 88 -3.44 -4.56 -12.62
CA ALA A 88 -4.75 -4.99 -12.15
C ALA A 88 -5.90 -4.24 -12.83
N ALA A 89 -5.76 -2.92 -13.05
CA ALA A 89 -6.71 -2.14 -13.82
C ALA A 89 -6.79 -2.59 -15.30
N ARG A 90 -5.64 -2.86 -15.94
CA ARG A 90 -5.58 -3.42 -17.31
C ARG A 90 -6.18 -4.82 -17.41
N ALA A 91 -6.12 -5.62 -16.34
CA ALA A 91 -6.77 -6.91 -16.22
C ALA A 91 -8.30 -6.83 -16.00
N GLY A 92 -8.89 -5.62 -16.02
CA GLY A 92 -10.33 -5.41 -15.92
C GLY A 92 -10.89 -5.29 -14.51
N ALA A 93 -10.06 -5.01 -13.50
CA ALA A 93 -10.54 -4.74 -12.14
C ALA A 93 -11.50 -3.53 -12.13
N ARG A 94 -12.71 -3.71 -11.57
CA ARG A 94 -13.72 -2.65 -11.42
C ARG A 94 -13.20 -1.49 -10.58
N LYS A 95 -12.37 -1.79 -9.58
CA LYS A 95 -11.71 -0.80 -8.72
C LYS A 95 -10.41 -1.36 -8.18
N VAL A 96 -9.35 -0.58 -8.22
CA VAL A 96 -8.12 -0.86 -7.48
C VAL A 96 -8.00 0.15 -6.35
N VAL A 97 -7.71 -0.34 -5.14
CA VAL A 97 -7.36 0.47 -3.98
C VAL A 97 -5.86 0.28 -3.77
N ALA A 98 -5.07 1.31 -4.06
CA ALA A 98 -3.64 1.29 -3.90
C ALA A 98 -3.27 1.96 -2.57
N VAL A 99 -2.50 1.28 -1.71
CA VAL A 99 -2.04 1.83 -0.43
C VAL A 99 -0.53 1.74 -0.30
N ASP A 100 0.08 2.87 0.08
CA ASP A 100 1.48 2.94 0.46
C ASP A 100 1.64 3.64 1.82
N ALA A 101 2.80 3.47 2.44
CA ALA A 101 3.15 4.09 3.72
C ALA A 101 4.39 5.00 3.64
N SER A 102 5.09 5.00 2.51
CA SER A 102 6.16 5.95 2.15
C SER A 102 5.57 7.20 1.47
N ASP A 103 6.37 8.28 1.42
CA ASP A 103 5.97 9.55 0.78
C ASP A 103 6.24 9.57 -0.73
N VAL A 104 6.25 8.40 -1.39
CA VAL A 104 6.44 8.25 -2.85
C VAL A 104 5.20 8.69 -3.64
N ILE A 105 4.01 8.52 -3.06
CA ILE A 105 2.74 9.06 -3.58
C ILE A 105 2.44 10.36 -2.83
N LYS A 106 2.32 11.46 -3.57
CA LYS A 106 1.94 12.80 -3.07
C LYS A 106 0.76 13.32 -3.87
#